data_AF-A0A2K6FCU2-F1
#
_entry.id   AF-A0A2K6FCU2-F1
#
_cell.length_a   1.000
_cell.length_b   1.000
_cell.length_c   1.000
_cell.angle_alpha   90.00
_cell.angle_beta   90.00
_cell.angle_gamma   90.00
#
_symmetry.space_group_name_H-M   'P 1'
#
loop_
_entity.id
_entity.type
_entity.pdbx_description
1 polymer ?
#
loop_
_entity_poly.entity_id
_entity_poly.type
_entity_poly.pdbx_seq_one_letter_code
_entity_poly.pdbx_strand_id
1 'polypeptide(L)'
;MAAPLGGMFSGQPPGPPPPPPGLPGQASLLQATPGAQRPSNSTLVDELESSFEACFASLVSQDYVNGTDQEEIRTGVDQCIQKFLDIARQTECFFLQKRLQLSVQKPEQVIKE
;
A
#
# COMPACT_ATOMS: atom_id res chain seq x y z
N MET A 1 -77.10 -0.74 -12.59
CA MET A 1 -76.15 -1.87 -12.75
C MET A 1 -74.86 -1.30 -13.33
N ALA A 2 -73.81 -1.20 -12.51
CA ALA A 2 -72.52 -0.63 -12.87
C ALA A 2 -71.42 -1.69 -12.65
N ALA A 3 -70.50 -1.78 -13.60
CA ALA A 3 -69.26 -2.53 -13.54
C ALA A 3 -68.09 -1.57 -13.17
N PRO A 4 -66.80 -1.94 -13.31
CA PRO A 4 -66.04 -2.81 -12.40
C PRO A 4 -64.67 -2.17 -12.01
N LEU A 5 -64.11 -2.44 -10.84
CA LEU A 5 -62.70 -2.17 -10.51
C LEU A 5 -62.29 -3.21 -9.45
N GLY A 6 -61.26 -4.04 -9.59
CA GLY A 6 -59.96 -3.82 -10.22
C GLY A 6 -58.91 -3.97 -9.12
N GLY A 7 -57.97 -4.90 -9.29
CA GLY A 7 -56.63 -4.83 -8.70
C GLY A 7 -56.45 -5.38 -7.28
N MET A 8 -56.07 -6.66 -7.22
CA MET A 8 -55.24 -7.22 -6.15
C MET A 8 -53.81 -6.65 -6.29
N PHE A 9 -53.21 -6.02 -5.27
CA PHE A 9 -51.77 -6.15 -5.02
C PHE A 9 -51.37 -5.69 -3.61
N SER A 10 -50.34 -6.34 -3.11
CA SER A 10 -49.83 -6.52 -1.76
C SER A 10 -49.32 -5.28 -1.01
N GLY A 11 -49.42 -5.37 0.32
CA GLY A 11 -48.87 -4.40 1.28
C GLY A 11 -47.37 -4.15 1.12
N GLN A 12 -47.03 -2.88 1.01
CA GLN A 12 -45.68 -2.34 1.01
C GLN A 12 -45.31 -1.90 2.44
N PRO A 13 -44.14 -2.25 3.00
CA PRO A 13 -43.75 -1.80 4.33
C PRO A 13 -43.47 -0.28 4.34
N PRO A 14 -43.60 0.40 5.49
CA PRO A 14 -43.33 1.84 5.58
C PRO A 14 -41.84 2.11 5.31
N GLY A 15 -41.57 2.94 4.31
CA GLY A 15 -40.21 3.35 3.96
C GLY A 15 -39.56 4.25 5.03
N PRO A 16 -38.22 4.38 5.01
CA PRO A 16 -37.49 5.21 5.97
C PRO A 16 -37.83 6.71 5.82
N PRO A 17 -37.71 7.51 6.90
CA PRO A 17 -38.07 8.93 6.88
C PRO A 17 -37.13 9.75 5.97
N PRO A 18 -37.62 10.88 5.40
CA PRO A 18 -36.78 11.75 4.59
C PRO A 18 -35.73 12.50 5.42
N PRO A 19 -34.54 12.78 4.87
CA PRO A 19 -33.49 13.58 5.53
C PRO A 19 -33.86 15.07 5.58
N PRO A 20 -33.27 15.85 6.51
CA PRO A 20 -33.55 17.27 6.65
C PRO A 20 -33.04 18.10 5.46
N PRO A 21 -33.63 19.28 5.16
CA PRO A 21 -33.17 20.14 4.06
C PRO A 21 -31.82 20.78 4.42
N GLY A 22 -30.73 20.13 4.01
CA GLY A 22 -29.36 20.63 4.10
C GLY A 22 -28.92 21.29 2.79
N LEU A 23 -28.16 22.38 2.93
CA LEU A 23 -27.68 23.34 1.92
C LEU A 23 -27.09 22.71 0.63
N PRO A 24 -27.16 23.42 -0.51
CA PRO A 24 -26.51 22.99 -1.74
C PRO A 24 -25.01 23.33 -1.69
N GLY A 25 -24.17 22.35 -1.40
CA GLY A 25 -22.73 22.58 -1.40
C GLY A 25 -21.89 21.38 -1.02
N GLN A 26 -21.40 20.72 -2.06
CA GLN A 26 -20.19 19.89 -2.08
C GLN A 26 -20.37 18.38 -1.92
N ALA A 27 -19.94 17.73 -3.00
CA ALA A 27 -19.98 16.32 -3.27
C ALA A 27 -18.91 15.56 -2.48
N SER A 28 -19.29 14.32 -2.14
CA SER A 28 -18.47 13.11 -2.19
C SER A 28 -17.18 13.01 -1.37
N LEU A 29 -17.25 11.97 -0.53
CA LEU A 29 -16.20 10.98 -0.25
C LEU A 29 -15.14 11.39 0.78
N LEU A 30 -15.41 10.94 2.02
CA LEU A 30 -14.52 10.08 2.81
C LEU A 30 -13.11 9.89 2.22
N GLN A 31 -12.21 10.84 2.46
CA GLN A 31 -10.78 10.61 2.38
C GLN A 31 -10.10 11.37 3.51
N ALA A 32 -9.90 10.67 4.62
CA ALA A 32 -8.91 11.01 5.62
C ALA A 32 -8.01 9.79 5.82
N THR A 33 -7.19 9.48 4.82
CA THR A 33 -6.01 8.62 4.99
C THR A 33 -4.81 9.51 5.29
N PRO A 34 -4.11 9.35 6.42
CA PRO A 34 -2.94 10.14 6.74
C PRO A 34 -1.80 9.83 5.76
N GLY A 35 -1.26 10.87 5.14
CA GLY A 35 0.12 10.88 4.62
C GLY A 35 0.48 9.81 3.60
N ALA A 36 -0.07 9.87 2.39
CA ALA A 36 0.63 9.30 1.24
C ALA A 36 1.84 10.20 0.95
N GLN A 37 2.98 9.92 1.60
CA GLN A 37 4.27 10.43 1.14
C GLN A 37 4.40 10.00 -0.32
N ARG A 38 4.45 10.98 -1.22
CA ARG A 38 4.76 10.78 -2.63
C ARG A 38 6.11 10.07 -2.66
N PRO A 39 6.22 8.80 -3.10
CA PRO A 39 7.54 8.24 -3.32
C PRO A 39 8.16 9.12 -4.40
N SER A 40 9.28 9.75 -4.07
CA SER A 40 10.26 10.19 -5.04
C SER A 40 10.36 9.07 -6.08
N ASN A 41 10.28 9.42 -7.36
CA ASN A 41 10.22 8.50 -8.51
C ASN A 41 11.48 7.60 -8.59
N SER A 42 11.54 6.64 -7.68
CA SER A 42 12.65 5.74 -7.35
C SER A 42 12.05 4.34 -7.38
N THR A 43 12.66 3.45 -8.13
CA THR A 43 12.18 2.07 -8.20
C THR A 43 12.56 1.30 -6.92
N LEU A 44 11.94 0.15 -6.67
CA LEU A 44 12.34 -0.74 -5.57
C LEU A 44 13.83 -1.11 -5.63
N VAL A 45 14.41 -1.14 -6.85
CA VAL A 45 15.83 -1.42 -7.06
C VAL A 45 16.68 -0.21 -6.64
N ASP A 46 16.27 1.01 -6.97
CA ASP A 46 16.94 2.23 -6.52
C ASP A 46 16.88 2.37 -4.99
N GLU A 47 15.74 2.02 -4.37
CA GLU A 47 15.60 2.02 -2.90
C GLU A 47 16.47 0.93 -2.25
N LEU A 48 16.59 -0.23 -2.89
CA LEU A 48 17.45 -1.31 -2.44
C LEU A 48 18.93 -0.87 -2.48
N GLU A 49 19.37 -0.28 -3.58
CA GLU A 49 20.72 0.23 -3.76
C GLU A 49 21.04 1.32 -2.72
N SER A 50 20.16 2.30 -2.55
CA SER A 50 20.34 3.35 -1.55
C SER A 50 20.40 2.80 -0.11
N SER A 51 19.57 1.80 0.21
CA SER A 51 19.59 1.17 1.55
C SER A 51 20.86 0.34 1.78
N PHE A 52 21.39 -0.30 0.73
CA PHE A 52 22.66 -1.02 0.79
C PHE A 52 23.83 -0.07 1.04
N GLU A 53 23.91 1.04 0.29
CA GLU A 53 24.96 2.04 0.47
C GLU A 53 24.94 2.65 1.87
N ALA A 54 23.75 3.00 2.38
CA ALA A 54 23.59 3.53 3.73
C ALA A 54 24.00 2.52 4.81
N CYS A 55 23.67 1.24 4.61
CA CYS A 55 24.04 0.16 5.51
C CYS A 55 25.56 -0.03 5.51
N PHE A 56 26.16 -0.18 4.33
CA PHE A 56 27.59 -0.35 4.17
C PHE A 56 28.38 0.83 4.76
N ALA A 57 27.99 2.07 4.45
CA ALA A 57 28.59 3.27 5.02
C ALA A 57 28.58 3.23 6.56
N SER A 58 27.43 2.89 7.15
CA SER A 58 27.28 2.80 8.61
C SER A 58 28.16 1.71 9.23
N LEU A 59 28.38 0.58 8.54
CA LEU A 59 29.25 -0.51 9.00
C LEU A 59 30.74 -0.15 8.95
N VAL A 60 31.16 0.67 7.98
CA VAL A 60 32.57 1.05 7.78
C VAL A 60 32.92 2.40 8.41
N SER A 61 31.95 3.09 9.01
CA SER A 61 32.15 4.37 9.71
C SER A 61 33.19 4.24 10.82
N GLN A 62 34.15 5.17 10.82
CA GLN A 62 35.22 5.23 11.81
C GLN A 62 34.69 5.56 13.21
N ASP A 63 33.59 6.29 13.31
CA ASP A 63 32.92 6.65 14.57
C ASP A 63 32.46 5.43 15.38
N TYR A 64 32.19 4.30 14.72
CA TYR A 64 31.86 3.03 15.40
C TYR A 64 32.97 2.57 16.37
N VAL A 65 34.22 2.97 16.12
CA VAL A 65 35.41 2.46 16.80
C VAL A 65 35.84 3.35 17.99
N ASN A 66 35.35 4.59 18.08
CA ASN A 66 35.88 5.62 18.99
C ASN A 66 35.14 5.77 20.35
N GLY A 67 34.17 4.91 20.66
CA GLY A 67 33.94 4.42 22.03
C GLY A 67 33.11 5.24 23.02
N THR A 68 32.52 6.39 22.67
CA THR A 68 31.64 7.13 23.63
C THR A 68 30.14 6.95 23.35
N ASP A 69 29.74 6.63 22.11
CA ASP A 69 28.33 6.52 21.67
C ASP A 69 27.99 5.15 21.06
N GLN A 70 28.74 4.11 21.44
CA GLN A 70 28.70 2.80 20.79
C GLN A 70 27.30 2.15 20.76
N GLU A 71 26.48 2.34 21.79
CA GLU A 71 25.12 1.78 21.85
C GLU A 71 24.17 2.48 20.87
N GLU A 72 24.27 3.80 20.73
CA GLU A 72 23.48 4.56 19.76
C GLU A 72 23.90 4.21 18.34
N ILE A 73 25.22 4.14 18.08
CA ILE A 73 25.75 3.76 16.77
C ILE A 73 25.34 2.32 16.44
N ARG A 74 25.45 1.38 17.39
CA ARG A 74 25.00 0.00 17.20
C ARG A 74 23.52 -0.07 16.86
N THR A 75 22.69 0.67 17.59
CA THR A 75 21.25 0.77 17.31
C THR A 75 20.96 1.36 15.93
N GLY A 76 21.73 2.36 15.50
CA GLY A 76 21.62 2.94 14.15
C GLY A 76 22.01 1.96 13.04
N VAL A 77 23.07 1.18 13.25
CA VAL A 77 23.49 0.11 12.33
C VAL A 77 22.42 -0.98 12.24
N ASP A 78 21.89 -1.45 13.38
CA ASP A 78 20.82 -2.45 13.42
C ASP A 78 19.57 -1.97 12.64
N GLN A 79 19.19 -0.70 12.79
CA GLN A 79 18.10 -0.11 12.01
C GLN A 79 18.38 -0.07 10.51
N CYS A 80 19.61 0.26 10.11
CA CYS A 80 19.99 0.31 8.70
C CYS A 80 19.98 -1.08 8.06
N ILE A 81 20.48 -2.10 8.78
CA ILE A 81 20.41 -3.51 8.37
C ILE A 81 18.96 -3.95 8.22
N GLN A 82 18.11 -3.67 9.22
CA GLN A 82 16.71 -4.05 9.18
C GLN A 82 15.99 -3.42 7.98
N LYS A 83 16.25 -2.14 7.70
CA LYS A 83 15.69 -1.43 6.54
C LYS A 83 16.12 -2.07 5.23
N PHE A 84 17.41 -2.40 5.07
CA PHE A 84 17.92 -3.10 3.89
C PHE A 84 17.22 -4.46 3.70
N LEU A 85 17.09 -5.25 4.76
CA LEU A 85 16.43 -6.56 4.70
C LEU A 85 14.96 -6.45 4.32
N ASP A 86 14.22 -5.47 4.83
CA ASP A 86 12.82 -5.27 4.47
C ASP A 86 12.66 -4.89 2.99
N ILE A 87 13.50 -4.01 2.46
CA ILE A 87 13.47 -3.63 1.04
C ILE A 87 13.90 -4.80 0.13
N ALA A 88 14.91 -5.58 0.56
CA ALA A 88 15.33 -6.78 -0.16
C ALA A 88 14.18 -7.80 -0.26
N ARG A 89 13.49 -8.04 0.85
CA ARG A 89 12.31 -8.92 0.89
C ARG A 89 11.17 -8.39 0.04
N GLN A 90 10.92 -7.08 0.07
CA GLN A 90 9.91 -6.44 -0.78
C GLN A 90 10.23 -6.60 -2.27
N THR A 91 11.50 -6.42 -2.63
CA THR A 91 12.01 -6.57 -4.00
C THR A 91 11.84 -8.00 -4.49
N GLU A 92 12.23 -8.99 -3.67
CA GLU A 92 12.02 -10.41 -3.97
C GLU A 92 10.53 -10.72 -4.17
N CYS A 93 9.66 -10.28 -3.25
CA CYS A 93 8.22 -10.51 -3.33
C CYS A 93 7.65 -9.93 -4.62
N PHE A 94 8.09 -8.74 -5.03
CA PHE A 94 7.66 -8.11 -6.29
C PHE A 94 8.01 -8.99 -7.50
N PHE A 95 9.24 -9.47 -7.61
CA PHE A 95 9.67 -10.30 -8.74
C PHE A 95 9.01 -11.68 -8.74
N LEU A 96 8.88 -12.31 -7.57
CA LEU A 96 8.17 -13.58 -7.41
C LEU A 96 6.69 -13.43 -7.82
N GLN A 97 6.03 -12.36 -7.38
CA GLN A 97 4.64 -12.05 -7.74
C GLN A 97 4.49 -11.84 -9.24
N LYS A 98 5.39 -11.07 -9.86
CA LYS A 98 5.41 -10.85 -11.31
C LYS A 98 5.59 -12.14 -12.08
N ARG A 99 6.53 -13.00 -11.65
CA ARG A 99 6.76 -14.31 -12.29
C ARG A 99 5.55 -15.23 -12.16
N LEU A 100 4.94 -15.31 -10.97
CA LEU A 100 3.71 -16.07 -10.75
C LEU A 100 2.59 -15.56 -11.66
N GLN A 101 2.42 -14.23 -11.73
CA GLN A 101 1.41 -13.60 -12.60
C GLN A 101 1.61 -13.99 -14.07
N LEU A 102 2.85 -14.00 -14.56
CA LEU A 102 3.16 -14.43 -15.92
C LEU A 102 2.88 -15.91 -16.13
N SER A 103 3.21 -16.77 -15.16
CA SER A 103 2.94 -18.21 -15.25
C SER A 103 1.46 -18.57 -15.32
N VAL A 104 0.59 -17.80 -14.65
CA VAL A 104 -0.86 -18.05 -14.61
C VAL A 104 -1.61 -17.33 -15.74
N GLN A 105 -1.22 -16.10 -16.11
CA GLN A 105 -1.97 -15.26 -17.05
C GLN A 105 -1.41 -15.25 -18.48
N LYS A 106 -0.13 -15.60 -18.70
CA LYS A 106 0.52 -15.65 -20.02
C LYS A 106 1.52 -16.81 -20.13
N PRO A 107 1.06 -18.08 -20.01
CA PRO A 107 1.95 -19.24 -20.06
C PRO A 107 2.77 -19.32 -21.36
N GLU A 108 2.26 -18.81 -22.48
CA GLU A 108 2.98 -18.77 -23.77
C GLU A 108 4.20 -17.84 -23.79
N GLN A 109 4.27 -16.83 -22.90
CA GLN A 109 5.45 -15.95 -22.80
C GLN A 109 6.51 -16.47 -21.81
N VAL A 110 6.21 -17.52 -21.03
CA VAL A 110 7.19 -18.20 -20.18
C VAL A 110 8.09 -19.13 -21.01
N ILE A 111 7.66 -19.55 -22.20
CA ILE A 111 8.36 -20.50 -23.07
C ILE A 111 9.04 -19.75 -24.21
N LYS A 112 10.11 -19.00 -23.91
CA LYS A 112 11.14 -18.61 -24.88
C LYS A 112 12.37 -18.11 -24.13
N GLU A 113 13.10 -19.05 -23.53
CA GLU A 113 14.56 -18.90 -23.34
C GLU A 113 15.28 -19.30 -24.62
#